data_AF-A0A0Q4CNS4-F1
#
_entry.id   AF-A0A0Q4CNS4-F1
#
_cell.length_a   1.000
_cell.length_b   1.000
_cell.length_c   1.000
_cell.angle_alpha   90.00
_cell.angle_beta   90.00
_cell.angle_gamma   90.00
#
_symmetry.space_group_name_H-M   'P 1'
#
loop_
_entity.id
_entity.type
_entity.pdbx_description
1 polymer ?
#
loop_
_entity_poly.entity_id
_entity_poly.type
_entity_poly.pdbx_seq_one_letter_code
_entity_poly.pdbx_strand_id
1 'polypeptide(L)'
;MKLRHLFSPVHAIRDFVGFARTRQKHEWWFLLASICVVLVIGWGFVHDSHFERAYKPNIIYVESWPANRTDEEIIAQQQIDLAKEKAETAEFERDRAKRQAEWKKIDDKLKSWGI
;
A
#
# COMPACT_ATOMS: atom_id res chain seq x y z
N MET A 1 14.67 26.38 -41.02
CA MET A 1 13.49 25.77 -40.40
C MET A 1 13.35 26.31 -38.98
N LYS A 2 12.33 27.13 -38.66
CA LYS A 2 12.26 27.86 -37.39
C LYS A 2 11.67 26.99 -36.26
N LEU A 3 12.49 26.25 -35.51
CA LEU A 3 12.02 25.33 -34.43
C LEU A 3 11.05 25.90 -33.37
N ARG A 4 10.92 27.23 -33.24
CA ARG A 4 10.12 27.90 -32.19
C ARG A 4 8.61 27.75 -32.36
N HIS A 5 8.11 27.46 -33.56
CA HIS A 5 6.67 27.20 -33.78
C HIS A 5 6.24 25.78 -33.39
N LEU A 6 7.19 24.82 -33.36
CA LEU A 6 6.92 23.43 -32.96
C LEU A 6 6.67 23.31 -31.44
N PHE A 7 7.27 24.20 -30.64
CA PHE A 7 7.18 24.19 -29.18
C PHE A 7 6.38 25.39 -28.63
N SER A 8 5.39 25.89 -29.38
CA SER A 8 4.51 26.94 -28.88
C SER A 8 3.34 26.33 -28.08
N PRO A 9 3.26 26.54 -26.75
CA PRO A 9 2.16 25.99 -25.94
C PRO A 9 0.79 26.51 -26.37
N VAL A 10 0.73 27.73 -26.89
CA VAL A 10 -0.49 28.33 -27.44
C VAL A 10 -0.97 27.58 -28.68
N HIS A 11 -0.04 27.17 -29.56
CA HIS A 11 -0.40 26.37 -30.73
C HIS A 11 -0.90 24.98 -30.33
N ALA A 12 -0.26 24.34 -29.35
CA ALA A 12 -0.68 23.03 -28.85
C ALA A 12 -2.09 23.05 -28.23
N ILE A 13 -2.42 24.08 -27.42
CA ILE A 13 -3.76 24.23 -26.85
C ILE A 13 -4.79 24.45 -27.96
N ARG A 14 -4.50 25.32 -28.94
CA ARG A 14 -5.43 25.59 -30.05
C ARG A 14 -5.68 24.34 -30.90
N ASP A 15 -4.64 23.57 -31.18
CA ASP A 15 -4.72 22.30 -31.91
C ASP A 15 -5.56 21.28 -31.13
N PHE A 16 -5.30 21.13 -29.83
CA PHE A 16 -6.10 20.29 -28.94
C PHE A 16 -7.58 20.70 -28.90
N VAL A 17 -7.88 22.00 -28.79
CA VAL A 17 -9.27 22.50 -28.79
C VAL A 17 -9.95 22.22 -30.12
N GLY A 18 -9.24 22.38 -31.24
CA GLY A 18 -9.73 22.02 -32.57
C GLY A 18 -10.08 20.54 -32.66
N PHE A 19 -9.16 19.67 -32.24
CA PHE A 19 -9.34 18.23 -32.16
C PHE A 19 -10.48 17.82 -31.22
N ALA A 20 -10.57 18.44 -30.04
CA ALA A 20 -11.61 18.17 -29.05
C ALA A 20 -13.02 18.47 -29.59
N ARG A 21 -13.17 19.50 -30.43
CA ARG A 21 -14.45 19.88 -31.02
C ARG A 21 -14.95 18.93 -32.11
N THR A 22 -14.08 18.14 -32.75
CA THR A 22 -14.48 17.17 -33.78
C THR A 22 -14.99 15.84 -33.21
N ARG A 23 -14.87 15.66 -31.89
CA ARG A 23 -15.19 14.43 -31.17
C ARG A 23 -16.69 14.28 -30.92
N GLN A 24 -17.15 13.03 -30.85
CA GLN A 24 -18.55 12.76 -30.56
C GLN A 24 -18.87 12.98 -29.08
N LYS A 25 -20.14 13.31 -28.77
CA LYS A 25 -20.60 13.61 -27.39
C LYS A 25 -20.30 12.47 -26.40
N HIS A 26 -20.33 11.22 -26.86
CA HIS A 26 -20.11 10.06 -25.99
C HIS A 26 -18.62 9.86 -25.62
N GLU A 27 -17.68 10.31 -26.46
CA GLU A 27 -16.24 10.18 -26.19
C GLU A 27 -15.84 10.95 -24.92
N TRP A 28 -16.52 12.06 -24.63
CA TRP A 28 -16.33 12.84 -23.40
C TRP A 28 -16.77 12.08 -22.15
N TRP A 29 -17.84 11.30 -22.24
CA TRP A 29 -18.29 10.45 -21.14
C TRP A 29 -17.30 9.32 -20.87
N PHE A 30 -16.73 8.72 -21.91
CA PHE A 30 -15.67 7.72 -21.74
C PHE A 30 -14.39 8.33 -21.15
N LEU A 31 -13.99 9.53 -21.58
CA LEU A 31 -12.87 10.25 -20.98
C LEU A 31 -13.12 10.50 -19.48
N LEU A 32 -14.30 11.02 -19.13
CA LEU A 32 -14.67 11.28 -17.74
C LEU A 32 -14.65 9.99 -16.92
N ALA A 33 -15.26 8.91 -17.42
CA ALA A 33 -15.28 7.61 -16.76
C ALA A 33 -13.87 7.08 -16.50
N SER A 34 -12.97 7.17 -17.50
CA SER A 34 -11.57 6.75 -17.35
C SER A 34 -10.85 7.53 -16.27
N ILE A 35 -11.02 8.86 -16.23
CA ILE A 35 -10.41 9.70 -15.20
C ILE A 35 -10.98 9.34 -13.82
N CYS A 36 -12.30 9.17 -13.72
CA CYS A 36 -12.96 8.78 -12.47
C CYS A 36 -12.43 7.44 -11.92
N VAL A 37 -12.27 6.42 -12.76
CA VAL A 37 -11.74 5.12 -12.33
C VAL A 37 -10.34 5.27 -11.73
N VAL A 38 -9.45 5.99 -12.40
CA VAL A 38 -8.09 6.22 -11.91
C VAL A 38 -8.09 7.00 -10.60
N LEU A 39 -8.90 8.06 -10.51
CA LEU A 39 -9.00 8.87 -9.30
C LEU A 39 -9.59 8.09 -8.12
N VAL A 40 -10.59 7.23 -8.34
CA VAL A 40 -11.19 6.39 -7.30
C VAL A 40 -10.18 5.39 -6.75
N ILE A 41 -9.42 4.72 -7.64
CA ILE A 41 -8.35 3.81 -7.21
C ILE A 41 -7.30 4.57 -6.40
N GLY A 42 -6.81 5.70 -6.93
CA GLY A 42 -5.82 6.53 -6.25
C GLY A 42 -6.31 7.04 -4.89
N TRP A 43 -7.57 7.50 -4.82
CA TRP A 43 -8.20 7.94 -3.57
C TRP A 43 -8.30 6.80 -2.56
N GLY A 44 -8.67 5.59 -2.98
CA GLY A 44 -8.71 4.41 -2.12
C GLY A 44 -7.36 4.13 -1.45
N PHE A 45 -6.27 4.21 -2.23
CA PHE A 45 -4.91 4.07 -1.67
C PHE A 45 -4.55 5.20 -0.71
N VAL A 46 -4.84 6.46 -1.05
CA VAL A 46 -4.52 7.60 -0.18
C VAL A 46 -5.30 7.50 1.14
N HIS A 47 -6.58 7.15 1.07
CA HIS A 47 -7.44 6.99 2.22
C HIS A 47 -7.00 5.83 3.13
N ASP A 48 -6.68 4.66 2.56
CA ASP A 48 -6.21 3.49 3.32
C ASP A 48 -4.80 3.71 3.88
N SER A 49 -3.91 4.38 3.15
CA SER A 49 -2.51 4.60 3.57
C SER A 49 -2.36 5.48 4.81
N HIS A 50 -3.41 6.20 5.22
CA HIS A 50 -3.45 7.06 6.39
C HIS A 50 -3.62 6.25 7.69
N PHE A 51 -2.71 5.33 7.96
CA PHE A 51 -2.55 4.77 9.30
C PHE A 51 -1.76 5.74 10.16
N GLU A 52 -2.29 6.13 11.31
CA GLU A 52 -1.52 6.79 12.37
C GLU A 52 -0.42 5.82 12.81
N ARG A 53 0.74 5.90 12.15
CA ARG A 53 1.96 5.27 12.65
C ARG A 53 2.35 6.04 13.90
N ALA A 54 1.80 5.63 15.05
CA ALA A 54 2.29 6.09 16.34
C ALA A 54 3.81 5.95 16.30
N TYR A 55 4.52 7.07 16.40
CA TYR A 55 5.97 7.07 16.40
C TYR A 55 6.42 6.25 17.62
N LYS A 56 6.80 4.99 17.37
CA LYS A 56 7.46 4.15 18.35
C LYS A 56 8.95 4.36 18.11
N PRO A 57 9.67 5.09 18.99
CA PRO A 57 11.10 5.19 18.85
C PRO A 57 11.66 3.76 18.89
N ASN A 58 12.36 3.38 17.82
CA ASN A 58 13.01 2.07 17.74
C ASN A 58 14.29 2.13 18.57
N ILE A 59 14.12 2.21 19.89
CA ILE A 59 15.21 2.16 20.85
C ILE A 59 15.54 0.68 21.00
N ILE A 60 16.49 0.23 20.20
CA ILE A 60 17.10 -1.09 20.36
C ILE A 60 17.97 -0.98 21.62
N TYR A 61 17.42 -1.40 22.77
CA TYR A 61 18.21 -1.56 23.98
C TYR A 61 19.14 -2.74 23.77
N VAL A 62 20.43 -2.45 23.61
CA VAL A 62 21.46 -3.49 23.68
C VAL A 62 21.63 -3.81 25.16
N GLU A 63 21.13 -4.97 25.58
CA GLU A 63 21.32 -5.44 26.95
C GLU A 63 22.80 -5.75 27.16
N SER A 64 23.45 -4.99 28.04
CA SER A 64 24.83 -5.24 28.46
C SER A 64 24.84 -6.31 29.54
N TRP A 65 25.35 -7.50 29.21
CA TRP A 65 25.42 -8.60 30.16
C TRP A 65 26.68 -8.52 31.03
N PRO A 66 26.58 -8.81 32.34
CA PRO A 66 27.74 -8.86 33.22
C PRO A 66 28.64 -10.03 32.82
N ALA A 67 29.97 -9.82 32.84
CA ALA A 67 30.95 -10.83 32.44
C ALA A 67 30.99 -12.07 33.36
N ASN A 68 30.38 -11.97 34.54
CA ASN A 68 30.33 -13.00 35.57
C ASN A 68 28.95 -13.70 35.68
N ARG A 69 28.10 -13.59 34.65
CA ARG A 69 26.80 -14.28 34.60
C ARG A 69 26.99 -15.81 34.58
N THR A 70 26.13 -16.55 35.29
CA THR A 70 26.18 -18.02 35.28
C THR A 70 25.30 -18.62 34.17
N ASP A 71 25.59 -19.86 33.77
CA ASP A 71 24.83 -20.55 32.72
C ASP A 71 23.35 -20.74 33.10
N GLU A 72 23.05 -20.93 34.38
CA GLU A 72 21.67 -21.04 34.87
C GLU A 72 20.87 -19.75 34.66
N GLU A 73 21.51 -18.59 34.87
CA GLU A 73 20.90 -17.29 34.65
C GLU A 73 20.68 -17.00 33.16
N ILE A 74 21.54 -17.53 32.29
CA ILE A 74 21.38 -17.45 30.83
C ILE A 74 20.15 -18.26 30.39
N ILE A 75 20.05 -19.51 30.83
CA ILE A 75 18.96 -20.42 30.45
C ILE A 75 17.61 -19.89 30.96
N ALA A 76 17.58 -19.37 32.19
CA ALA A 76 16.37 -18.78 32.75
C ALA A 76 15.87 -17.59 31.92
N GLN A 77 16.79 -16.71 31.48
CA GLN A 77 16.43 -15.56 30.63
C GLN A 77 15.96 -15.99 29.24
N GLN A 78 16.66 -16.94 28.61
CA GLN A 78 16.29 -17.46 27.29
C GLN A 78 14.86 -18.04 27.27
N GLN A 79 14.43 -18.69 28.36
CA GLN A 79 13.07 -19.22 28.49
C GLN A 79 12.03 -18.10 28.53
N ILE A 80 12.34 -16.98 29.21
CA ILE A 80 11.48 -15.80 29.28
C ILE A 80 11.38 -15.13 27.90
N ASP A 81 12.51 -14.94 27.23
CA ASP A 81 12.57 -14.30 25.92
C ASP A 81 11.85 -15.14 24.86
N LEU A 82 12.04 -16.46 24.88
CA LEU A 82 11.37 -17.40 23.99
C LEU A 82 9.84 -17.39 24.19
N ALA A 83 9.35 -17.25 25.43
CA ALA A 83 7.92 -17.15 25.69
C ALA A 83 7.33 -15.85 25.10
N LYS A 84 8.06 -14.73 25.21
CA LYS A 84 7.66 -13.45 24.64
C LYS A 84 7.63 -13.50 23.11
N GLU A 85 8.69 -14.01 22.49
CA GLU A 85 8.79 -14.15 21.04
C GLU A 85 7.67 -15.03 20.46
N LYS A 86 7.35 -16.15 21.13
CA LYS A 86 6.25 -17.02 20.74
C LYS A 86 4.89 -16.31 20.80
N ALA A 87 4.66 -15.48 21.82
CA ALA A 87 3.41 -14.72 21.94
C ALA A 87 3.25 -13.69 20.82
N GLU A 88 4.32 -12.92 20.54
CA GLU A 88 4.34 -11.92 19.46
C GLU A 88 4.16 -12.57 18.08
N THR A 89 4.85 -13.68 17.84
CA THR A 89 4.74 -14.45 16.59
C THR A 89 3.33 -15.02 16.41
N ALA A 90 2.73 -15.58 17.46
CA ALA A 90 1.38 -16.12 17.40
C ALA A 90 0.33 -15.03 17.11
N GLU A 91 0.48 -13.83 17.67
CA GLU A 91 -0.40 -12.70 17.34
C GLU A 91 -0.29 -12.30 15.87
N PHE A 92 0.95 -12.16 15.37
CA PHE A 92 1.19 -11.86 13.96
C PHE A 92 0.63 -12.92 13.01
N GLU A 93 0.82 -14.21 13.32
CA GLU A 93 0.28 -15.31 12.55
C GLU A 93 -1.25 -15.33 12.55
N ARG A 94 -1.89 -15.05 13.69
CA ARG A 94 -3.34 -14.93 13.77
C ARG A 94 -3.87 -13.82 12.86
N ASP A 95 -3.23 -12.66 12.86
CA ASP A 95 -3.68 -11.55 12.02
C ASP A 95 -3.39 -11.76 10.53
N ARG A 96 -2.31 -12.47 10.19
CA ARG A 96 -2.09 -12.95 8.83
C ARG A 96 -3.15 -13.96 8.40
N ALA A 97 -3.47 -14.94 9.25
CA ALA A 97 -4.47 -15.96 8.95
C ALA A 97 -5.87 -15.37 8.77
N LYS A 98 -6.27 -14.39 9.61
CA LYS A 98 -7.54 -13.65 9.44
C LYS A 98 -7.61 -12.98 8.07
N ARG A 99 -6.58 -12.20 7.71
CA ARG A 99 -6.52 -11.52 6.42
C ARG A 99 -6.56 -12.52 5.26
N GLN A 100 -5.78 -13.59 5.33
CA GLN A 100 -5.80 -14.64 4.30
C GLN A 100 -7.19 -15.28 4.17
N ALA A 101 -7.88 -15.52 5.28
CA ALA A 101 -9.24 -16.08 5.26
C ALA A 101 -10.26 -15.10 4.65
N GLU A 102 -10.14 -13.80 4.92
CA GLU A 102 -10.96 -12.74 4.30
C GLU A 102 -10.75 -12.70 2.79
N TRP A 103 -9.49 -12.68 2.34
CA TRP A 103 -9.16 -12.72 0.91
C TRP A 103 -9.61 -14.02 0.24
N LYS A 104 -9.50 -15.15 0.93
CA LYS A 104 -9.98 -16.44 0.43
C LYS A 104 -11.48 -16.45 0.22
N LYS A 105 -12.28 -15.85 1.11
CA LYS A 105 -13.74 -15.72 0.93
C LYS A 105 -14.08 -14.90 -0.31
N ILE A 106 -13.31 -13.85 -0.58
CA ILE A 106 -13.48 -13.02 -1.78
C ILE A 106 -13.12 -13.84 -3.03
N ASP A 107 -11.98 -14.53 -3.03
CA ASP A 107 -11.53 -15.40 -4.12
C ASP A 107 -12.54 -16.52 -4.44
N ASP A 108 -13.02 -17.23 -3.42
CA ASP A 108 -14.01 -18.30 -3.57
C ASP A 108 -15.33 -17.74 -4.15
N LYS A 109 -15.72 -16.50 -3.80
CA LYS A 109 -16.90 -15.82 -4.35
C LYS A 109 -16.70 -15.39 -5.80
N LEU A 110 -15.52 -14.86 -6.15
CA LEU A 110 -15.17 -14.51 -7.54
C LEU A 110 -15.20 -15.77 -8.42
N LYS A 111 -14.57 -16.86 -7.98
CA LYS A 111 -14.62 -18.16 -8.65
C LYS A 111 -16.04 -18.66 -8.87
N SER A 112 -16.94 -18.49 -7.89
CA SER A 112 -18.35 -18.85 -8.05
C SER A 112 -19.06 -18.04 -9.15
N TRP A 113 -18.56 -16.85 -9.49
CA TRP A 113 -19.03 -16.00 -10.58
C TRP A 113 -18.29 -16.24 -11.91
N GLY A 114 -17.31 -17.15 -11.94
CA GLY A 114 -16.57 -17.55 -13.13
C GLY A 114 -15.46 -16.60 -13.57
N ILE A 115 -15.00 -15.71 -12.67
CA ILE A 115 -13.87 -14.78 -12.83
C ILE A 115 -12.89 -14.94 -11.68
#